data_AF-M1C335-F1
#
_entry.id   AF-M1C335-F1
#
_cell.length_a   1.000
_cell.length_b   1.000
_cell.length_c   1.000
_cell.angle_alpha   90.00
_cell.angle_beta   90.00
_cell.angle_gamma   90.00
#
_symmetry.space_group_name_H-M   'P 1'
#
loop_
_entity.id
_entity.type
_entity.pdbx_description
1 polymer ?
#
loop_
_entity_poly.entity_id
_entity_poly.type
_entity_poly.pdbx_seq_one_letter_code
_entity_poly.pdbx_strand_id
1 'polypeptide(L)'
;MPNKISSSSYKVKSPMAITIFGHLLFIAITTLVLVWLLHFREGLAFSSSNKPKIFNIHPLLMVIGFVLMAGEAIMAYTTTPTSRKNHKLFHMILHLIALLTGIIGVIAVFKFHNESGIPHMYTFHSWIGLSTIILFGLQVKSVRLNLRGTV
;
A
#
# COMPACT_ATOMS: atom_id res chain seq x y z
N MET A 1 -5.22 -45.36 -1.35
CA MET A 1 -4.56 -44.59 -0.26
C MET A 1 -4.48 -43.14 -0.69
N PRO A 2 -4.95 -42.15 0.09
CA PRO A 2 -4.88 -40.75 -0.31
C PRO A 2 -3.44 -40.23 -0.23
N ASN A 3 -3.01 -39.58 -1.30
CA ASN A 3 -1.66 -39.08 -1.50
C ASN A 3 -1.39 -37.89 -0.56
N LYS A 4 -0.51 -38.07 0.43
CA LYS A 4 -0.16 -37.04 1.42
C LYS A 4 0.76 -36.03 0.74
N ILE A 5 0.20 -34.95 0.21
CA ILE A 5 0.96 -33.85 -0.38
C ILE A 5 1.85 -33.26 0.72
N SER A 6 3.13 -33.65 0.72
CA SER A 6 4.16 -33.06 1.58
C SER A 6 4.32 -31.59 1.19
N SER A 7 3.70 -30.68 1.96
CA SER A 7 3.99 -29.26 1.84
C SER A 7 5.40 -29.02 2.37
N SER A 8 6.40 -29.17 1.50
CA SER A 8 7.79 -28.78 1.77
C SER A 8 7.79 -27.34 2.27
N SER A 9 8.03 -27.18 3.58
CA SER A 9 8.15 -25.87 4.22
C SER A 9 9.46 -25.28 3.72
N TYR A 10 9.38 -24.36 2.76
CA TYR A 10 10.55 -23.72 2.17
C TYR A 10 11.29 -22.98 3.29
N LYS A 11 12.45 -23.50 3.71
CA LYS A 11 13.37 -22.80 4.61
C LYS A 11 14.02 -21.66 3.84
N VAL A 12 13.41 -20.48 3.90
CA VAL A 12 14.06 -19.25 3.46
C VAL A 12 15.11 -18.88 4.51
N LYS A 13 16.39 -18.78 4.12
CA LYS A 13 17.36 -18.02 4.91
C LYS A 13 16.94 -16.55 4.80
N SER A 14 16.11 -16.09 5.73
CA SER A 14 15.69 -14.69 5.79
C SER A 14 16.95 -13.82 5.90
N PRO A 15 17.16 -12.83 5.01
CA PRO A 15 18.23 -11.87 5.16
C PRO A 15 17.88 -10.94 6.32
N MET A 16 18.11 -11.43 7.55
CA MET A 16 17.67 -10.83 8.80
C MET A 16 18.01 -9.33 8.91
N ALA A 17 19.19 -8.93 8.42
CA ALA A 17 19.60 -7.53 8.36
C ALA A 17 18.69 -6.67 7.48
N ILE A 18 18.27 -7.17 6.30
CA ILE A 18 17.36 -6.47 5.39
C ILE A 18 15.97 -6.34 6.02
N THR A 19 15.49 -7.40 6.68
CA THR A 19 14.20 -7.37 7.38
C THR A 19 14.19 -6.36 8.52
N ILE A 20 15.22 -6.37 9.37
CA ILE A 20 15.36 -5.41 10.47
C ILE A 20 15.43 -3.99 9.91
N PHE A 21 16.25 -3.77 8.89
CA PHE A 21 16.38 -2.46 8.25
C PHE A 21 15.05 -1.97 7.66
N GLY A 22 14.31 -2.85 6.96
CA GLY A 22 12.99 -2.55 6.42
C GLY A 22 11.98 -2.15 7.50
N HIS A 23 11.92 -2.89 8.61
CA HIS A 23 11.03 -2.54 9.73
C HIS A 23 11.46 -1.26 10.46
N LEU A 24 12.75 -0.97 10.58
CA LEU A 24 13.23 0.30 11.12
C LEU A 24 12.81 1.48 10.24
N LEU A 25 12.91 1.33 8.91
CA LEU A 25 12.40 2.32 7.96
C LEU A 25 10.89 2.46 8.04
N PHE A 26 10.14 1.36 8.19
CA PHE A 26 8.69 1.39 8.38
C PHE A 26 8.32 2.26 9.58
N ILE A 27 8.97 2.02 10.73
CA ILE A 27 8.73 2.78 11.96
C ILE A 27 9.10 4.25 11.76
N ALA A 28 10.28 4.53 11.19
CA ALA A 28 10.74 5.89 10.96
C ALA A 28 9.80 6.68 10.03
N ILE A 29 9.40 6.11 8.90
CA ILE A 29 8.47 6.74 7.94
C ILE A 29 7.12 7.01 8.60
N THR A 30 6.60 6.03 9.35
CA THR A 30 5.32 6.17 10.07
C THR A 30 5.39 7.32 11.07
N THR A 31 6.42 7.36 11.91
CA THR A 31 6.61 8.43 12.90
C THR A 31 6.76 9.79 12.24
N LEU A 32 7.60 9.92 11.21
CA LEU A 32 7.82 11.18 10.52
C LEU A 32 6.55 11.71 9.85
N VAL A 33 5.77 10.85 9.20
CA VAL A 33 4.50 11.24 8.58
C VAL A 33 3.46 11.64 9.61
N LEU A 34 3.34 10.90 10.73
CA LEU A 34 2.42 11.27 11.81
C LEU A 34 2.81 12.59 12.47
N VAL A 35 4.09 12.82 12.74
CA VAL A 35 4.58 14.10 13.28
C VAL A 35 4.30 15.22 12.28
N TRP A 36 4.61 15.03 11.00
CA TRP A 36 4.30 16.02 9.97
C TRP A 36 2.81 16.39 9.93
N LEU A 37 1.92 15.40 9.96
CA LEU A 37 0.49 15.62 9.81
C LEU A 37 -0.17 16.18 11.07
N LEU A 38 0.19 15.66 12.25
CA LEU A 38 -0.46 16.03 13.51
C LEU A 38 0.15 17.27 14.14
N HIS A 39 1.46 17.46 14.05
CA HIS A 39 2.15 18.59 14.66
C HIS A 39 2.25 19.79 13.70
N PHE A 40 2.72 19.57 12.47
CA PHE A 40 3.00 20.68 11.53
C PHE A 40 1.83 21.04 10.63
N ARG A 41 0.85 20.14 10.43
CA ARG A 41 -0.26 20.32 9.48
C ARG A 41 -1.64 20.38 10.15
N GLU A 42 -1.66 20.56 11.47
CA GLU A 42 -2.87 20.76 12.28
C GLU A 42 -3.90 19.62 12.23
N GLY A 43 -3.47 18.40 11.86
CA GLY A 43 -4.28 17.19 11.90
C GLY A 43 -4.98 16.82 10.60
N LEU A 44 -5.98 15.94 10.72
CA LEU A 44 -6.64 15.25 9.60
C LEU A 44 -8.15 15.39 9.77
N ALA A 45 -8.86 15.75 8.71
CA ALA A 45 -10.33 15.82 8.76
C ALA A 45 -10.94 15.57 7.38
N PHE A 46 -11.89 14.63 7.29
CA PHE A 46 -12.63 14.37 6.04
C PHE A 46 -13.59 15.49 5.66
N SER A 47 -13.96 16.36 6.60
CA SER A 47 -14.76 17.56 6.39
C SER A 47 -14.29 18.63 7.38
N SER A 48 -13.87 19.79 6.89
CA SER A 48 -13.43 20.90 7.73
C SER A 48 -13.50 22.21 6.95
N SER A 49 -13.71 23.33 7.64
CA SER A 49 -13.52 24.67 7.07
C SER A 49 -12.06 24.91 6.65
N ASN A 50 -11.11 24.26 7.32
CA ASN A 50 -9.69 24.27 6.98
C ASN A 50 -9.40 23.16 5.95
N LYS A 51 -9.55 23.51 4.66
CA LYS A 51 -9.38 22.59 3.52
C LYS A 51 -8.03 21.84 3.48
N PRO A 52 -6.88 22.45 3.87
CA PRO A 52 -5.62 21.71 4.04
C PRO A 52 -5.71 20.41 4.86
N LYS A 53 -6.61 20.32 5.86
CA LYS A 53 -6.80 19.09 6.65
C LYS A 53 -7.42 17.93 5.87
N ILE A 54 -8.19 18.25 4.83
CA ILE A 54 -8.73 17.27 3.87
C ILE A 54 -7.60 16.76 2.97
N PHE A 55 -6.73 17.68 2.50
CA PHE A 55 -5.56 17.30 1.73
C PHE A 55 -4.63 16.38 2.50
N ASN A 56 -4.41 16.60 3.80
CA ASN A 56 -3.51 15.78 4.64
C ASN A 56 -3.87 14.28 4.65
N ILE A 57 -5.12 13.91 4.37
CA ILE A 57 -5.55 12.51 4.24
C ILE A 57 -4.90 11.84 3.02
N HIS A 58 -4.68 12.58 1.94
CA HIS A 58 -4.07 12.07 0.73
C HIS A 58 -2.65 11.51 0.96
N PRO A 59 -1.65 12.29 1.41
CA PRO A 59 -0.31 11.77 1.63
C PRO A 59 -0.28 10.70 2.74
N LEU A 60 -1.13 10.79 3.76
CA LEU A 60 -1.23 9.74 4.79
C LEU A 60 -1.60 8.38 4.16
N LEU A 61 -2.70 8.34 3.40
CA LEU A 61 -3.19 7.11 2.82
C LEU A 61 -2.28 6.60 1.70
N MET A 62 -1.63 7.50 0.94
CA MET A 62 -0.63 7.11 -0.06
C MET A 62 0.60 6.46 0.59
N VAL A 63 1.11 7.00 1.70
CA VAL A 63 2.22 6.39 2.42
C VAL A 63 1.82 5.05 3.04
N ILE A 64 0.70 4.99 3.75
CA ILE A 64 0.24 3.75 4.39
C ILE A 64 -0.01 2.67 3.34
N GLY A 65 -0.73 2.97 2.27
CA GLY A 65 -1.06 2.00 1.24
C GLY A 65 0.14 1.61 0.37
N PHE A 66 0.71 2.58 -0.35
CA PHE A 66 1.64 2.31 -1.46
C PHE A 66 3.10 2.19 -1.02
N VAL A 67 3.47 2.69 0.16
CA VAL A 67 4.83 2.56 0.69
C VAL A 67 4.89 1.45 1.73
N LEU A 68 4.10 1.59 2.81
CA LEU A 68 4.18 0.69 3.96
C LEU A 68 3.55 -0.68 3.66
N MET A 69 2.25 -0.73 3.36
CA MET A 69 1.54 -2.01 3.13
C MET A 69 2.05 -2.75 1.89
N ALA A 70 2.29 -2.04 0.79
CA ALA A 70 2.86 -2.64 -0.41
C ALA A 70 4.31 -3.15 -0.20
N GLY A 71 5.13 -2.42 0.58
CA GLY A 71 6.48 -2.87 0.94
C GLY A 71 6.46 -4.15 1.78
N GLU A 72 5.61 -4.20 2.81
CA GLU A 72 5.41 -5.39 3.64
C GLU A 72 4.90 -6.59 2.82
N ALA A 73 3.98 -6.35 1.88
CA ALA A 73 3.45 -7.40 1.00
C ALA A 73 4.52 -8.06 0.11
N ILE A 74 5.54 -7.29 -0.30
CA ILE A 74 6.67 -7.79 -1.09
C ILE A 74 7.66 -8.53 -0.18
N MET A 75 7.97 -7.96 0.98
CA MET A 75 8.92 -8.54 1.94
C MET A 75 8.42 -9.85 2.55
N ALA A 76 7.09 -10.03 2.70
CA ALA A 76 6.45 -11.19 3.33
C ALA A 76 6.95 -12.56 2.83
N TYR A 77 7.32 -12.68 1.54
CA TYR A 77 7.87 -13.90 0.94
C TYR A 77 9.24 -14.31 1.50
N THR A 78 9.98 -13.35 2.05
CA THR A 78 11.34 -13.54 2.56
C THR A 78 11.43 -13.53 4.09
N THR A 79 10.46 -12.92 4.76
CA THR A 79 10.49 -12.69 6.21
C THR A 79 9.83 -13.80 7.02
N THR A 80 8.82 -14.49 6.47
CA THR A 80 8.05 -15.49 7.20
C THR A 80 8.20 -16.89 6.61
N PRO A 81 8.53 -17.92 7.41
CA PRO A 81 8.57 -19.30 6.94
C PRO A 81 7.14 -19.87 6.89
N THR A 82 6.43 -19.62 5.79
CA THR A 82 5.09 -20.19 5.56
C THR A 82 4.99 -20.84 4.18
N SER A 83 3.86 -21.47 3.90
CA SER A 83 3.62 -22.10 2.60
C SER A 83 3.53 -21.06 1.48
N ARG A 84 3.96 -21.41 0.27
CA ARG A 84 3.84 -20.54 -0.91
C ARG A 84 2.40 -20.08 -1.17
N LYS A 85 1.41 -20.90 -0.84
CA LYS A 85 -0.02 -20.55 -0.95
C LYS A 85 -0.38 -19.42 0.02
N ASN A 86 0.11 -19.50 1.26
CA ASN A 86 -0.12 -18.46 2.27
C ASN A 86 0.59 -17.16 1.90
N HIS A 87 1.85 -17.20 1.45
CA HIS A 87 2.54 -15.99 0.97
C HIS A 87 1.78 -15.30 -0.16
N LYS A 88 1.27 -16.06 -1.14
CA LYS A 88 0.42 -15.52 -2.21
C LYS A 88 -0.84 -14.88 -1.67
N LEU A 89 -1.50 -15.52 -0.70
CA LEU A 89 -2.71 -14.96 -0.09
C LEU A 89 -2.42 -13.66 0.67
N PHE A 90 -1.40 -13.62 1.52
CA PHE A 90 -0.98 -12.42 2.25
C PHE A 90 -0.62 -11.28 1.30
N HIS A 91 0.20 -11.56 0.29
CA HIS A 91 0.58 -10.60 -0.73
C HIS A 91 -0.65 -10.00 -1.43
N MET A 92 -1.60 -10.85 -1.84
CA MET A 92 -2.83 -10.40 -2.51
C MET A 92 -3.73 -9.55 -1.61
N ILE A 93 -3.90 -9.94 -0.34
CA ILE A 93 -4.72 -9.19 0.61
C ILE A 93 -4.09 -7.81 0.90
N LEU A 94 -2.79 -7.77 1.18
CA LEU A 94 -2.10 -6.52 1.49
C LEU A 94 -2.09 -5.56 0.31
N HIS A 95 -1.83 -6.05 -0.92
CA HIS A 95 -1.94 -5.21 -2.12
C HIS A 95 -3.38 -4.75 -2.40
N LEU A 96 -4.40 -5.56 -2.09
CA LEU A 96 -5.80 -5.12 -2.20
C LEU A 96 -6.10 -3.98 -1.21
N ILE A 97 -5.67 -4.10 0.04
CA ILE A 97 -5.82 -3.05 1.05
C ILE A 97 -5.07 -1.78 0.63
N ALA A 98 -3.84 -1.93 0.11
CA ALA A 98 -3.06 -0.83 -0.44
C ALA A 98 -3.79 -0.10 -1.59
N LEU A 99 -4.41 -0.84 -2.50
CA LEU A 99 -5.19 -0.27 -3.60
C LEU A 99 -6.41 0.51 -3.08
N LEU A 100 -7.18 -0.08 -2.15
CA LEU A 100 -8.37 0.57 -1.59
C LEU A 100 -8.01 1.85 -0.83
N THR A 101 -6.94 1.81 -0.02
CA THR A 101 -6.45 3.00 0.70
C THR A 101 -5.98 4.09 -0.27
N GLY A 102 -5.28 3.75 -1.36
CA GLY A 102 -4.92 4.72 -2.39
C GLY A 102 -6.12 5.33 -3.11
N ILE A 103 -7.17 4.54 -3.42
CA ILE A 103 -8.41 5.07 -4.00
C ILE A 103 -9.04 6.12 -3.06
N ILE A 104 -9.12 5.83 -1.76
CA ILE A 104 -9.61 6.80 -0.76
C ILE A 104 -8.70 8.04 -0.71
N GLY A 105 -7.39 7.87 -0.80
CA GLY A 105 -6.44 8.98 -0.90
C GLY A 105 -6.64 9.86 -2.13
N VAL A 106 -6.96 9.27 -3.29
CA VAL A 106 -7.32 10.04 -4.49
C VAL A 106 -8.63 10.80 -4.30
N ILE A 107 -9.64 10.15 -3.73
CA ILE A 107 -10.92 10.80 -3.43
C ILE A 107 -10.70 12.02 -2.52
N ALA A 108 -9.82 11.91 -1.52
CA ALA A 108 -9.49 13.02 -0.63
C ALA A 108 -8.86 14.22 -1.35
N VAL A 109 -7.91 14.00 -2.27
CA VAL A 109 -7.28 15.12 -3.02
C VAL A 109 -8.24 15.73 -4.05
N PHE A 110 -9.08 14.92 -4.70
CA PHE A 110 -10.12 15.44 -5.59
C PHE A 110 -11.16 16.26 -4.83
N LYS A 111 -11.57 15.80 -3.64
CA LYS A 111 -12.44 16.58 -2.75
C LYS A 111 -11.79 17.91 -2.36
N PHE A 112 -10.52 17.90 -1.97
CA PHE A 112 -9.77 19.11 -1.64
C PHE A 112 -9.69 20.10 -2.81
N HIS A 113 -9.40 19.63 -4.04
CA HIS A 113 -9.38 20.48 -5.23
C HIS A 113 -10.76 21.08 -5.54
N ASN A 114 -11.81 20.26 -5.47
CA ASN A 114 -13.18 20.71 -5.74
C ASN A 114 -13.63 21.77 -4.73
N GLU A 115 -13.39 21.54 -3.44
CA GLU A 115 -13.72 22.52 -2.41
C GLU A 115 -12.85 23.78 -2.53
N SER A 116 -11.59 23.67 -2.97
CA SER A 116 -10.66 24.80 -3.07
C SER A 116 -10.73 25.55 -4.40
N GLY A 117 -11.54 25.10 -5.37
CA GLY A 117 -11.63 25.71 -6.71
C GLY A 117 -10.36 25.54 -7.55
N ILE A 118 -9.57 24.49 -7.29
CA ILE A 118 -8.31 24.21 -8.00
C ILE A 118 -8.60 23.20 -9.12
N PRO A 119 -8.06 23.38 -10.34
CA PRO A 119 -8.22 22.39 -11.40
C PRO A 119 -7.63 21.03 -10.99
N HIS A 120 -8.23 19.95 -11.49
CA HIS A 120 -7.71 18.60 -11.29
C HIS A 120 -6.59 18.28 -12.29
N MET A 121 -5.73 17.32 -11.93
CA MET A 121 -4.83 16.63 -12.87
C MET A 121 -3.91 17.52 -13.72
N TYR A 122 -3.52 18.72 -13.24
CA TYR A 122 -2.68 19.65 -14.00
C TYR A 122 -1.17 19.52 -13.70
N THR A 123 -0.81 18.75 -12.67
CA THR A 123 0.58 18.59 -12.24
C THR A 123 1.17 17.28 -12.76
N PHE A 124 2.48 17.26 -13.03
CA PHE A 124 3.17 16.02 -13.40
C PHE A 124 3.02 14.93 -12.32
N HIS A 125 3.04 15.31 -11.03
CA HIS A 125 2.79 14.39 -9.92
C HIS A 125 1.44 13.66 -10.05
N SER A 126 0.38 14.39 -10.42
CA SER A 126 -0.95 13.79 -10.58
C SER A 126 -1.02 12.78 -11.73
N TRP A 127 -0.28 13.02 -12.83
CA TRP A 127 -0.22 12.11 -13.97
C TRP A 127 0.48 10.81 -13.58
N ILE A 128 1.68 10.91 -13.00
CA ILE A 128 2.44 9.73 -12.54
C ILE A 128 1.68 8.99 -11.44
N GLY A 129 1.04 9.71 -10.52
CA GLY A 129 0.23 9.12 -9.45
C GLY A 129 -0.95 8.31 -9.98
N LEU A 130 -1.72 8.88 -10.92
CA LEU A 130 -2.85 8.17 -11.53
C LEU A 130 -2.38 6.97 -12.35
N SER A 131 -1.32 7.11 -13.16
CA SER A 131 -0.72 5.99 -13.89
C SER A 131 -0.28 4.88 -12.95
N THR A 132 0.33 5.22 -11.81
CA THR A 132 0.76 4.25 -10.78
C THR A 132 -0.42 3.46 -10.21
N ILE A 133 -1.51 4.14 -9.85
CA ILE A 133 -2.70 3.48 -9.29
C ILE A 133 -3.35 2.56 -10.32
N ILE A 134 -3.42 2.98 -11.59
CA ILE A 134 -3.94 2.14 -12.68
C ILE A 134 -3.08 0.90 -12.86
N LEU A 135 -1.75 1.06 -12.97
CA LEU A 135 -0.82 -0.06 -13.12
C LEU A 135 -0.87 -1.01 -11.92
N PHE A 136 -0.98 -0.47 -10.70
CA PHE A 136 -1.11 -1.26 -9.48
C PHE A 136 -2.41 -2.08 -9.47
N GLY A 137 -3.53 -1.50 -9.90
CA GLY A 137 -4.80 -2.21 -10.06
C GLY A 137 -4.75 -3.33 -11.11
N LEU A 138 -4.02 -3.11 -12.21
CA LEU A 138 -3.79 -4.14 -13.24
C LEU A 138 -2.89 -5.27 -12.72
N GLN A 139 -1.85 -4.94 -11.97
CA GLN A 139 -0.94 -5.91 -11.36
C GLN A 139 -1.69 -6.89 -10.42
N VAL A 140 -2.62 -6.37 -9.61
CA VAL A 140 -3.45 -7.20 -8.72
C VAL A 140 -4.33 -8.19 -9.52
N LYS A 141 -4.85 -7.80 -10.70
CA LYS A 141 -5.66 -8.70 -11.53
C LYS A 141 -4.83 -9.79 -12.22
N SER A 142 -3.63 -9.46 -12.69
CA SER A 142 -2.75 -10.40 -13.39
C SER A 142 -2.41 -11.62 -12.53
N VAL A 143 -2.19 -11.43 -11.21
CA VAL A 143 -1.91 -12.53 -10.28
C VAL A 143 -3.09 -13.50 -10.12
N ARG A 144 -4.33 -13.03 -10.28
CA ARG A 144 -5.55 -13.87 -10.19
C ARG A 144 -5.75 -14.76 -11.42
N LEU A 145 -5.34 -14.30 -12.61
CA LEU A 145 -5.50 -15.07 -13.85
C LEU A 145 -4.58 -16.30 -13.90
N ASN A 146 -3.39 -16.20 -13.30
CA ASN A 146 -2.43 -17.30 -13.28
C ASN A 146 -2.78 -18.43 -12.27
N LEU A 147 -3.83 -18.26 -11.46
CA LEU A 147 -4.35 -19.29 -10.55
C LEU A 147 -5.55 -20.06 -11.12
N ARG A 148 -6.12 -19.61 -12.25
CA ARG A 148 -7.23 -20.28 -12.95
C ARG A 148 -6.79 -21.08 -14.19
N GLY A 149 -5.54 -20.93 -14.64
CA GLY A 149 -5.00 -21.60 -15.83
C GLY A 149 -4.25 -22.91 -15.57
N THR A 150 -4.24 -23.41 -14.34
CA THR A 150 -3.71 -24.74 -14.00
C THR A 150 -4.83 -25.63 -13.52
N VAL A 151 -5.62 -26.13 -14.48
CA VAL A 151 -6.36 -27.40 -14.38
C VAL A 151 -5.93 -28.22 -15.59
#